data_AF-A0A7K5NXK1-F1
#
_entry.id   AF-A0A7K5NXK1-F1
#
_cell.length_a   1.000
_cell.length_b   1.000
_cell.length_c   1.000
_cell.angle_alpha   90.00
_cell.angle_beta   90.00
_cell.angle_gamma   90.00
#
_symmetry.space_group_name_H-M   'P 1'
#
loop_
_entity.id
_entity.type
_entity.pdbx_description
1 polymer ?
#
loop_
_entity_poly.entity_id
_entity_poly.type
_entity_poly.pdbx_seq_one_letter_code
_entity_poly.pdbx_strand_id
1 'polypeptide(L)'
;GSFAENLAFLLEALRKGDRTSSCPVLFILDEFDLFVHHKNQTLLYNLFDISQSAQTPITVIGLTCRQDILELLEKRVKSRFSHRQIYLMNSFDFKQYIRIFKEQLSLPNEFPDESFAQKWNNNVQHLSEDKTVKDILQNLFHYTKDLRSLHLLLMLAVSNVTVRHPLITASDLQEASKQIRMDSKANIVHGLSVLEICLIIAMKHLNDVYEGEPFNFQMVYNEFQKFIQRKAHCMYNFEKPVVMKAFEHLLQLELVKPIERPSVRVQREYLLMKLVLDNNQIMDALQAYPNCPTDVKQWAASSLSWL
;
A
#
# COMPACT_ATOMS: atom_id res chain seq x y z
N GLY A 1 -15.90 21.30 -31.89
CA GLY A 1 -14.94 21.84 -30.92
C GLY A 1 -13.92 20.79 -30.61
N SER A 2 -12.83 20.73 -31.37
CA SER A 2 -11.66 19.93 -31.00
C SER A 2 -11.00 20.50 -29.73
N PHE A 3 -10.24 19.70 -28.98
CA PHE A 3 -9.47 20.18 -27.83
C PHE A 3 -8.55 21.35 -28.21
N ALA A 4 -7.99 21.30 -29.41
CA ALA A 4 -7.14 22.36 -29.96
C ALA A 4 -7.90 23.67 -30.19
N GLU A 5 -9.13 23.63 -30.70
CA GLU A 5 -9.99 24.80 -30.88
C GLU A 5 -10.36 25.46 -29.54
N ASN A 6 -10.75 24.65 -28.55
CA ASN A 6 -11.13 25.15 -27.22
C ASN A 6 -9.92 25.76 -26.50
N LEU A 7 -8.75 25.11 -26.59
CA LEU A 7 -7.52 25.64 -26.02
C LEU A 7 -7.11 26.94 -26.74
N ALA A 8 -7.17 26.99 -28.06
CA ALA A 8 -6.85 28.19 -28.83
C ALA A 8 -7.79 29.36 -28.45
N PHE A 9 -9.08 29.11 -28.35
CA PHE A 9 -10.06 30.11 -27.93
C PHE A 9 -9.78 30.63 -26.50
N LEU A 10 -9.51 29.73 -25.55
CA LEU A 10 -9.17 30.11 -24.18
C LEU A 10 -7.89 30.96 -24.13
N LEU A 11 -6.85 30.55 -24.86
CA LEU A 11 -5.59 31.29 -24.93
C LEU A 11 -5.76 32.66 -25.60
N GLU A 12 -6.62 32.75 -26.63
CA GLU A 12 -6.92 34.02 -27.28
C GLU A 12 -7.70 34.97 -26.36
N ALA A 13 -8.65 34.46 -25.59
CA ALA A 13 -9.37 35.23 -24.58
C ALA A 13 -8.40 35.75 -23.49
N LEU A 14 -7.49 34.91 -23.02
CA LEU A 14 -6.47 35.28 -22.02
C LEU A 14 -5.43 36.26 -22.57
N ARG A 15 -5.16 36.27 -23.89
CA ARG A 15 -4.23 37.23 -24.51
C ARG A 15 -4.86 38.59 -24.79
N LYS A 16 -6.18 38.65 -24.97
CA LYS A 16 -6.93 39.90 -25.19
C LYS A 16 -7.24 40.67 -23.91
N GLY A 17 -7.06 40.05 -22.75
CA GLY A 17 -7.24 40.70 -21.46
C GLY A 17 -6.16 41.74 -21.14
N ASP A 18 -6.55 42.76 -20.38
CA ASP A 18 -5.65 43.76 -19.78
C ASP A 18 -5.58 43.61 -18.26
N ARG A 19 -4.43 43.98 -17.67
CA ARG A 19 -4.11 43.79 -16.25
C ARG A 19 -5.00 44.58 -15.31
N THR A 20 -5.57 45.70 -15.77
CA THR A 20 -6.39 46.59 -14.93
C THR A 20 -7.88 46.26 -14.97
N SER A 21 -8.33 45.63 -16.04
CA SER A 21 -9.76 45.39 -16.32
C SER A 21 -10.14 43.90 -16.34
N SER A 22 -9.18 43.00 -16.44
CA SER A 22 -9.44 41.55 -16.50
C SER A 22 -9.53 40.93 -15.12
N CYS A 23 -10.45 39.97 -14.98
CA CYS A 23 -10.54 39.13 -13.80
C CYS A 23 -9.30 38.22 -13.69
N PRO A 24 -8.63 38.15 -12.53
CA PRO A 24 -7.51 37.24 -12.32
C PRO A 24 -7.96 35.79 -12.32
N VAL A 25 -7.15 34.91 -12.93
CA VAL A 25 -7.44 33.47 -13.03
C VAL A 25 -6.38 32.67 -12.28
N LEU A 26 -6.83 31.81 -11.36
CA LEU A 26 -5.99 30.87 -10.64
C LEU A 26 -6.17 29.45 -11.22
N PHE A 27 -5.11 28.90 -11.81
CA PHE A 27 -5.05 27.51 -12.23
C PHE A 27 -4.40 26.67 -11.15
N ILE A 28 -5.09 25.61 -10.71
CA ILE A 28 -4.55 24.58 -9.83
C ILE A 28 -4.46 23.29 -10.63
N LEU A 29 -3.23 22.80 -10.81
CA LEU A 29 -2.92 21.58 -11.53
C LEU A 29 -2.53 20.51 -10.52
N ASP A 30 -3.50 19.69 -10.12
CA ASP A 30 -3.26 18.53 -9.28
C ASP A 30 -2.64 17.39 -10.09
N GLU A 31 -1.79 16.56 -9.48
CA GLU A 31 -0.97 15.55 -10.17
C GLU A 31 -0.19 16.16 -11.36
N PHE A 32 0.53 17.25 -11.09
CA PHE A 32 1.25 18.05 -12.08
C PHE A 32 2.21 17.21 -12.95
N ASP A 33 2.82 16.16 -12.40
CA ASP A 33 3.69 15.25 -13.15
C ASP A 33 2.99 14.52 -14.29
N LEU A 34 1.69 14.25 -14.20
CA LEU A 34 0.94 13.68 -15.33
C LEU A 34 0.84 14.64 -16.51
N PHE A 35 0.68 15.95 -16.26
CA PHE A 35 0.67 16.97 -17.30
C PHE A 35 2.00 17.10 -18.04
N VAL A 36 3.10 16.76 -17.38
CA VAL A 36 4.44 16.81 -17.99
C VAL A 36 4.63 15.71 -19.04
N HIS A 37 3.91 14.59 -18.90
CA HIS A 37 3.94 13.48 -19.87
C HIS A 37 3.07 13.71 -21.10
N HIS A 38 2.27 14.78 -21.13
CA HIS A 38 1.48 15.13 -22.31
C HIS A 38 2.40 15.50 -23.49
N LYS A 39 2.02 15.07 -24.69
CA LYS A 39 2.77 15.34 -25.92
C LYS A 39 3.09 16.84 -26.04
N ASN A 40 4.37 17.15 -26.20
CA ASN A 40 4.89 18.50 -26.37
C ASN A 40 4.48 19.49 -25.24
N GLN A 41 4.06 19.03 -24.05
CA GLN A 41 3.74 19.86 -22.88
C GLN A 41 2.95 21.14 -23.22
N THR A 42 1.99 21.04 -24.16
CA THR A 42 1.44 22.23 -24.85
C THR A 42 0.63 23.11 -23.90
N LEU A 43 -0.13 22.50 -22.99
CA LEU A 43 -0.87 23.23 -21.96
C LEU A 43 0.08 23.99 -21.03
N LEU A 44 1.10 23.31 -20.50
CA LEU A 44 2.08 23.90 -19.57
C LEU A 44 2.86 25.04 -20.23
N TYR A 45 3.31 24.83 -21.48
CA TYR A 45 3.98 25.86 -22.25
C TYR A 45 3.12 27.11 -22.36
N ASN A 46 1.87 26.98 -22.80
CA ASN A 46 0.99 28.12 -23.02
C ASN A 46 0.60 28.84 -21.73
N LEU A 47 0.33 28.10 -20.65
CA LEU A 47 0.01 28.70 -19.35
C LEU A 47 1.20 29.48 -18.77
N PHE A 48 2.42 28.93 -18.86
CA PHE A 48 3.63 29.63 -18.40
C PHE A 48 4.04 30.78 -19.32
N ASP A 49 3.78 30.68 -20.63
CA ASP A 49 4.03 31.77 -21.58
C ASP A 49 3.12 32.98 -21.28
N ILE A 50 1.83 32.74 -21.00
CA ILE A 50 0.90 33.82 -20.65
C ILE A 50 1.20 34.42 -19.28
N SER A 51 1.58 33.58 -18.30
CA SER A 51 1.93 34.11 -16.97
C SER A 51 3.17 35.01 -17.00
N GLN A 52 4.10 34.81 -17.95
CA GLN A 52 5.25 35.69 -18.17
C GLN A 52 4.92 36.94 -18.99
N SER A 53 3.99 36.87 -19.96
CA SER A 53 3.69 37.99 -20.86
C SER A 53 2.92 39.16 -20.21
N ALA A 54 2.49 39.01 -18.95
CA ALA A 54 1.89 40.04 -18.09
C ALA A 54 0.61 40.72 -18.63
N GLN A 55 -0.08 40.10 -19.60
CA GLN A 55 -1.33 40.61 -20.19
C GLN A 55 -2.52 40.43 -19.25
N THR A 56 -2.87 39.16 -18.97
CA THR A 56 -3.91 38.80 -18.00
C THR A 56 -3.27 38.30 -16.71
N PRO A 57 -3.76 38.72 -15.53
CA PRO A 57 -3.24 38.23 -14.26
C PRO A 57 -3.58 36.74 -14.07
N ILE A 58 -2.60 35.88 -14.31
CA ILE A 58 -2.73 34.41 -14.17
C ILE A 58 -1.73 33.90 -13.13
N THR A 59 -2.21 33.04 -12.24
CA THR A 59 -1.37 32.26 -11.33
C THR A 59 -1.56 30.78 -11.60
N VAL A 60 -0.45 30.03 -11.69
CA VAL A 60 -0.46 28.58 -11.90
C VAL A 60 0.21 27.91 -10.69
N ILE A 61 -0.55 27.07 -9.98
CA ILE A 61 -0.06 26.25 -8.87
C ILE A 61 -0.09 24.79 -9.33
N GLY A 62 1.08 24.15 -9.38
CA GLY A 62 1.20 22.71 -9.62
C GLY A 62 1.42 21.97 -8.31
N LEU A 63 0.66 20.90 -8.08
CA LEU A 63 0.84 19.98 -6.95
C LEU A 63 1.44 18.68 -7.48
N THR A 64 2.53 18.19 -6.89
CA THR A 64 3.14 16.91 -7.26
C THR A 64 3.88 16.33 -6.05
N CYS A 65 3.99 15.00 -6.03
CA CYS A 65 4.83 14.28 -5.07
C CYS A 65 6.27 14.06 -5.58
N ARG A 66 6.55 14.35 -6.86
CA ARG A 66 7.86 14.13 -7.48
C ARG A 66 8.84 15.26 -7.19
N GLN A 67 10.00 14.92 -6.64
CA GLN A 67 11.08 15.87 -6.36
C GLN A 67 11.86 16.25 -7.63
N ASP A 68 11.91 15.35 -8.62
CA ASP A 68 12.63 15.49 -9.89
C ASP A 68 11.80 16.15 -10.99
N ILE A 69 10.65 16.76 -10.65
CA ILE A 69 9.68 17.29 -11.60
C ILE A 69 10.28 18.30 -12.60
N LEU A 70 11.27 19.10 -12.16
CA LEU A 70 11.93 20.09 -13.01
C LEU A 70 12.81 19.48 -14.11
N GLU A 71 13.19 18.20 -13.99
CA GLU A 71 13.98 17.49 -15.01
C GLU A 71 13.09 16.97 -16.14
N LEU A 72 11.82 16.73 -15.85
CA LEU A 72 10.83 16.24 -16.81
C LEU A 72 10.30 17.36 -17.72
N LEU A 73 10.42 18.62 -17.30
CA LEU A 73 10.01 19.78 -18.10
C LEU A 73 10.95 19.98 -19.30
N GLU A 74 10.37 20.13 -20.49
CA GLU A 74 11.13 20.52 -21.69
C GLU A 74 11.83 21.86 -21.46
N LYS A 75 13.01 22.06 -22.07
CA LYS A 75 13.82 23.29 -21.91
C LYS A 75 13.00 24.58 -22.10
N ARG A 76 12.11 24.61 -23.08
CA ARG A 76 11.26 25.78 -23.39
C ARG A 76 10.15 26.06 -22.37
N VAL A 77 9.68 25.03 -21.66
CA VAL A 77 8.68 25.12 -20.58
C VAL A 77 9.39 25.48 -19.27
N LYS A 78 10.50 24.79 -18.98
CA LYS A 78 11.34 25.06 -17.80
C LYS A 78 11.85 26.50 -17.77
N SER A 79 12.29 27.04 -18.91
CA SER A 79 12.70 28.45 -19.02
C SER A 79 11.61 29.46 -18.69
N ARG A 80 10.33 29.06 -18.84
CA ARG A 80 9.17 29.93 -18.55
C ARG A 80 8.64 29.77 -17.13
N PHE A 81 9.06 28.73 -16.43
CA PHE A 81 8.71 28.50 -15.04
C PHE A 81 9.47 29.47 -14.13
N SER A 82 8.81 29.99 -13.09
CA SER A 82 9.38 31.00 -12.18
C SER A 82 10.43 30.44 -11.21
N HIS A 83 10.72 29.13 -11.26
CA HIS A 83 11.64 28.42 -10.36
C HIS A 83 11.28 28.51 -8.87
N ARG A 84 10.03 28.86 -8.54
CA ARG A 84 9.54 28.88 -7.16
C ARG A 84 8.97 27.53 -6.78
N GLN A 85 9.59 26.86 -5.82
CA GLN A 85 9.13 25.59 -5.27
C GLN A 85 8.84 25.75 -3.79
N ILE A 86 7.69 25.24 -3.36
CA ILE A 86 7.31 25.19 -1.95
C ILE A 86 7.31 23.72 -1.54
N TYR A 87 8.24 23.35 -0.67
CA TYR A 87 8.36 21.99 -0.16
C TYR A 87 7.54 21.85 1.12
N LEU A 88 6.49 21.03 1.07
CA LEU A 88 5.69 20.67 2.23
C LEU A 88 6.22 19.37 2.82
N MET A 89 7.24 19.48 3.69
CA MET A 89 7.85 18.34 4.36
C MET A 89 7.32 18.19 5.78
N ASN A 90 7.10 16.95 6.23
CA ASN A 90 6.68 16.64 7.59
C ASN A 90 7.87 16.77 8.56
N SER A 91 8.18 18.00 8.98
CA SER A 91 9.30 18.35 9.86
C SER A 91 9.00 18.22 11.35
N PHE A 92 7.89 17.57 11.73
CA PHE A 92 7.47 17.46 13.12
C PHE A 92 8.12 16.30 13.88
N ASP A 93 8.26 16.49 15.20
CA ASP A 93 8.73 15.49 16.15
C ASP A 93 7.58 14.66 16.73
N PHE A 94 7.91 13.65 17.54
CA PHE A 94 6.89 12.79 18.13
C PHE A 94 5.97 13.54 19.12
N LYS A 95 6.47 14.58 19.79
CA LYS A 95 5.65 15.39 20.71
C LYS A 95 4.58 16.18 19.95
N GLN A 96 4.96 16.77 18.82
CA GLN A 96 4.04 17.42 17.89
C GLN A 96 3.07 16.42 17.28
N TYR A 97 3.50 15.19 16.98
CA TYR A 97 2.60 14.15 16.48
C TYR A 97 1.51 13.77 17.50
N ILE A 98 1.84 13.65 18.79
CA ILE A 98 0.85 13.46 19.86
C ILE A 98 -0.12 14.66 19.93
N ARG A 99 0.40 15.88 19.75
CA ARG A 99 -0.46 17.07 19.71
C ARG A 99 -1.44 17.01 18.53
N ILE A 100 -1.00 16.61 17.34
CA ILE A 100 -1.87 16.42 16.17
C ILE A 100 -2.91 15.34 16.45
N PHE A 101 -2.54 14.20 17.04
CA PHE A 101 -3.48 13.16 17.46
C PHE A 101 -4.61 13.73 18.35
N LYS A 102 -4.25 14.56 19.34
CA LYS A 102 -5.23 15.20 20.21
C LYS A 102 -6.11 16.19 19.46
N GLU A 103 -5.52 17.06 18.65
CA GLU A 103 -6.26 18.08 17.89
C GLU A 103 -7.24 17.46 16.90
N GLN A 104 -6.86 16.38 16.22
CA GLN A 104 -7.73 15.67 15.26
C GLN A 104 -8.89 14.94 15.93
N LEU A 105 -8.72 14.50 17.19
CA LEU A 105 -9.74 13.75 17.90
C LEU A 105 -10.60 14.62 18.82
N SER A 106 -10.20 15.85 19.12
CA SER A 106 -10.93 16.76 20.01
C SER A 106 -12.12 17.40 19.30
N LEU A 107 -13.20 17.63 20.05
CA LEU A 107 -14.36 18.37 19.59
C LEU A 107 -14.08 19.89 19.66
N PRO A 108 -14.58 20.67 18.67
CA PRO A 108 -14.39 22.11 18.61
C PRO A 108 -15.20 22.83 19.70
N ASN A 109 -14.85 24.08 19.98
CA ASN A 109 -15.51 24.89 21.01
C ASN A 109 -16.94 25.28 20.63
N GLU A 110 -17.25 25.32 19.33
CA GLU A 110 -18.59 25.61 18.81
C GLU A 110 -19.56 24.42 18.91
N PHE A 111 -19.16 23.32 19.57
CA PHE A 111 -19.99 22.13 19.72
C PHE A 111 -21.21 22.41 20.62
N PRO A 112 -22.45 22.05 20.22
CA PRO A 112 -23.67 22.44 20.93
C PRO A 112 -23.78 21.98 22.40
N ASP A 113 -23.26 20.80 22.73
CA ASP A 113 -23.26 20.27 24.10
C ASP A 113 -21.87 20.40 24.72
N GLU A 114 -21.66 21.51 25.41
CA GLU A 114 -20.39 21.83 26.05
C GLU A 114 -19.98 20.79 27.11
N SER A 115 -20.95 20.24 27.85
CA SER A 115 -20.68 19.25 28.90
C SER A 115 -20.13 17.95 28.31
N PHE A 116 -20.71 17.53 27.17
CA PHE A 116 -20.22 16.37 26.44
C PHE A 116 -18.87 16.66 25.78
N ALA A 117 -18.69 17.83 25.16
CA ALA A 117 -17.43 18.22 24.53
C ALA A 117 -16.27 18.23 25.54
N GLN A 118 -16.48 18.78 26.73
CA GLN A 118 -15.50 18.76 27.82
C GLN A 118 -15.17 17.34 28.25
N LYS A 119 -16.20 16.49 28.44
CA LYS A 119 -16.01 15.07 28.82
C LYS A 119 -15.21 14.31 27.75
N TRP A 120 -15.52 14.52 26.47
CA TRP A 120 -14.82 13.91 25.35
C TRP A 120 -13.37 14.38 25.26
N ASN A 121 -13.12 15.70 25.29
CA ASN A 121 -11.79 16.27 25.18
C ASN A 121 -10.88 15.86 26.37
N ASN A 122 -11.45 15.76 27.58
CA ASN A 122 -10.74 15.21 28.74
C ASN A 122 -10.38 13.73 28.54
N ASN A 123 -11.26 12.92 27.96
CA ASN A 123 -10.95 11.53 27.61
C ASN A 123 -9.81 11.44 26.58
N VAL A 124 -9.83 12.28 25.54
CA VAL A 124 -8.75 12.36 24.53
C VAL A 124 -7.42 12.78 25.17
N GLN A 125 -7.44 13.71 26.13
CA GLN A 125 -6.26 14.09 26.91
C GLN A 125 -5.68 12.87 27.65
N HIS A 126 -6.51 12.13 28.38
CA HIS A 126 -6.07 10.93 29.10
C HIS A 126 -5.53 9.85 28.15
N LEU A 127 -6.18 9.62 27.00
CA LEU A 127 -5.68 8.70 25.98
C LEU A 127 -4.31 9.11 25.43
N SER A 128 -4.05 10.41 25.28
CA SER A 128 -2.76 10.90 24.79
C SER A 128 -1.61 10.67 25.77
N GLU A 129 -1.93 10.45 27.06
CA GLU A 129 -0.96 10.20 28.13
C GLU A 129 -0.73 8.71 28.38
N ASP A 130 -1.70 7.87 28.01
CA ASP A 130 -1.66 6.42 28.15
C ASP A 130 -0.44 5.78 27.45
N LYS A 131 0.19 4.83 28.12
CA LYS A 131 1.42 4.18 27.64
C LYS A 131 1.15 3.33 26.39
N THR A 132 0.07 2.54 26.40
CA THR A 132 -0.28 1.67 25.29
C THR A 132 -0.61 2.49 24.03
N VAL A 133 -1.34 3.59 24.19
CA VAL A 133 -1.63 4.52 23.09
C VAL A 133 -0.36 5.18 22.57
N LYS A 134 0.53 5.65 23.45
CA LYS A 134 1.83 6.21 23.04
C LYS A 134 2.67 5.21 22.28
N ASP A 135 2.73 3.95 22.71
CA ASP A 135 3.48 2.89 22.03
C ASP A 135 2.90 2.64 20.61
N ILE A 136 1.57 2.62 20.47
CA ILE A 136 0.90 2.51 19.16
C ILE A 136 1.25 3.69 18.25
N LEU A 137 1.11 4.92 18.75
CA LEU A 137 1.41 6.14 18.00
C LEU A 137 2.90 6.24 17.64
N GLN A 138 3.80 5.83 18.54
CA GLN A 138 5.23 5.81 18.30
C GLN A 138 5.60 4.81 17.22
N ASN A 139 5.01 3.60 17.27
CA ASN A 139 5.19 2.60 16.24
C ASN A 139 4.63 3.06 14.88
N LEU A 140 3.53 3.83 14.85
CA LEU A 140 3.01 4.41 13.62
C LEU A 140 3.93 5.50 13.09
N PHE A 141 4.40 6.40 13.97
CA PHE A 141 5.31 7.50 13.65
C PHE A 141 6.67 7.04 13.10
N HIS A 142 7.21 5.94 13.64
CA HIS A 142 8.44 5.33 13.12
C HIS A 142 8.24 4.68 11.75
N TYR A 143 7.04 4.15 11.48
CA TYR A 143 6.72 3.57 10.17
C TYR A 143 6.48 4.64 9.11
N THR A 144 5.71 5.67 9.46
CA THR A 144 5.40 6.78 8.56
C THR A 144 5.08 8.06 9.34
N LYS A 145 5.53 9.20 8.81
CA LYS A 145 5.14 10.53 9.31
C LYS A 145 3.96 11.13 8.54
N ASP A 146 3.27 10.35 7.73
CA ASP A 146 2.07 10.80 7.03
C ASP A 146 0.86 10.88 7.98
N LEU A 147 0.13 12.01 7.91
CA LEU A 147 -1.05 12.24 8.73
C LEU A 147 -2.27 11.46 8.23
N ARG A 148 -2.32 11.07 6.95
CA ARG A 148 -3.43 10.24 6.43
C ARG A 148 -3.43 8.86 7.08
N SER A 149 -2.25 8.30 7.36
CA SER A 149 -2.11 7.06 8.13
C SER A 149 -2.63 7.19 9.57
N LEU A 150 -2.40 8.35 10.21
CA LEU A 150 -3.00 8.67 11.51
C LEU A 150 -4.53 8.77 11.42
N HIS A 151 -5.05 9.45 10.40
CA HIS A 151 -6.50 9.57 10.20
C HIS A 151 -7.18 8.22 9.99
N LEU A 152 -6.53 7.28 9.28
CA LEU A 152 -7.06 5.92 9.14
C LEU A 152 -7.15 5.20 10.48
N LEU A 153 -6.10 5.28 11.32
CA LEU A 153 -6.11 4.73 12.68
C LEU A 153 -7.24 5.32 13.52
N LEU A 154 -7.38 6.65 13.50
CA LEU A 154 -8.43 7.36 14.24
C LEU A 154 -9.82 6.98 13.74
N MET A 155 -10.04 6.92 12.43
CA MET A 155 -11.32 6.55 11.84
C MET A 155 -11.75 5.14 12.26
N LEU A 156 -10.84 4.17 12.23
CA LEU A 156 -11.10 2.80 12.68
C LEU A 156 -11.35 2.70 14.19
N ALA A 157 -10.71 3.55 15.00
CA ALA A 157 -10.99 3.59 16.44
C ALA A 157 -12.36 4.24 16.72
N VAL A 158 -12.69 5.33 16.02
CA VAL A 158 -13.96 6.05 16.15
C VAL A 158 -15.14 5.21 15.65
N SER A 159 -14.96 4.34 14.66
CA SER A 159 -16.05 3.50 14.14
C SER A 159 -16.61 2.50 15.16
N ASN A 160 -15.86 2.20 16.23
CA ASN A 160 -16.31 1.37 17.35
C ASN A 160 -17.14 2.14 18.38
N VAL A 161 -17.19 3.48 18.30
CA VAL A 161 -17.97 4.32 19.22
C VAL A 161 -19.47 4.17 18.91
N THR A 162 -20.24 3.78 19.93
CA THR A 162 -21.68 3.55 19.82
C THR A 162 -22.40 4.10 21.07
N VAL A 163 -23.74 4.06 21.08
CA VAL A 163 -24.52 4.46 22.26
C VAL A 163 -24.15 3.66 23.53
N ARG A 164 -23.71 2.41 23.37
CA ARG A 164 -23.26 1.54 24.49
C ARG A 164 -21.77 1.71 24.81
N HIS A 165 -21.02 2.32 23.90
CA HIS A 165 -19.58 2.57 24.00
C HIS A 165 -19.28 4.02 23.57
N PRO A 166 -19.62 5.02 24.39
CA PRO A 166 -19.71 6.42 23.95
C PRO A 166 -18.37 7.16 23.91
N LEU A 167 -17.29 6.58 24.45
CA LEU A 167 -15.96 7.18 24.50
C LEU A 167 -14.94 6.20 23.92
N ILE A 168 -13.92 6.75 23.28
CA ILE A 168 -12.79 5.96 22.75
C ILE A 168 -11.95 5.45 23.91
N THR A 169 -11.47 4.22 23.78
CA THR A 169 -10.59 3.56 24.73
C THR A 169 -9.26 3.16 24.10
N ALA A 170 -8.25 2.85 24.92
CA ALA A 170 -6.96 2.35 24.43
C ALA A 170 -7.12 1.02 23.64
N SER A 171 -8.06 0.17 24.01
CA SER A 171 -8.36 -1.07 23.29
C SER A 171 -8.87 -0.82 21.87
N ASP A 172 -9.64 0.24 21.62
CA ASP A 172 -10.14 0.57 20.28
C ASP A 172 -8.98 0.96 19.35
N LEU A 173 -8.04 1.76 19.85
CA LEU A 173 -6.82 2.14 19.13
C LEU A 173 -5.90 0.94 18.92
N GLN A 174 -5.82 0.03 19.89
CA GLN A 174 -5.04 -1.19 19.76
C GLN A 174 -5.61 -2.11 18.69
N GLU A 175 -6.93 -2.29 18.65
CA GLU A 175 -7.59 -3.12 17.63
C GLU A 175 -7.49 -2.48 16.24
N ALA A 176 -7.72 -1.18 16.13
CA ALA A 176 -7.50 -0.43 14.89
C ALA A 176 -6.04 -0.56 14.41
N SER A 177 -5.06 -0.47 15.32
CA SER A 177 -3.66 -0.66 14.96
C SER A 177 -3.35 -2.08 14.49
N LYS A 178 -4.01 -3.10 15.03
CA LYS A 178 -3.84 -4.49 14.53
C LYS A 178 -4.38 -4.61 13.12
N GLN A 179 -5.58 -4.09 12.85
CA GLN A 179 -6.21 -4.14 11.54
C GLN A 179 -5.35 -3.49 10.45
N ILE A 180 -4.75 -2.33 10.74
CA ILE A 180 -3.86 -1.63 9.79
C ILE A 180 -2.58 -2.43 9.53
N ARG A 181 -2.08 -3.19 10.52
CA ARG A 181 -0.81 -3.91 10.47
C ARG A 181 -0.94 -5.36 9.99
N MET A 182 -2.14 -5.83 9.63
CA MET A 182 -2.34 -7.22 9.22
C MET A 182 -1.53 -7.52 7.95
N ASP A 183 -0.75 -8.61 7.99
CA ASP A 183 -0.09 -9.12 6.80
C ASP A 183 -1.12 -9.83 5.90
N SER A 184 -1.47 -9.15 4.81
CA SER A 184 -2.39 -9.68 3.80
C SER A 184 -1.98 -11.06 3.25
N LYS A 185 -0.67 -11.33 3.06
CA LYS A 185 -0.21 -12.62 2.55
C LYS A 185 -0.38 -13.72 3.59
N ALA A 186 -0.03 -13.46 4.84
CA ALA A 186 -0.24 -14.42 5.92
C ALA A 186 -1.73 -14.79 6.07
N ASN A 187 -2.64 -13.81 5.93
CA ASN A 187 -4.08 -14.07 5.95
C ASN A 187 -4.55 -14.93 4.78
N ILE A 188 -4.00 -14.74 3.58
CA ILE A 188 -4.30 -15.61 2.43
C ILE A 188 -3.82 -17.04 2.70
N VAL A 189 -2.60 -17.21 3.22
CA VAL A 189 -2.02 -18.53 3.54
C VAL A 189 -2.87 -19.27 4.58
N HIS A 190 -3.43 -18.55 5.56
CA HIS A 190 -4.33 -19.13 6.56
C HIS A 190 -5.62 -19.73 5.94
N GLY A 191 -6.06 -19.25 4.78
CA GLY A 191 -7.24 -19.76 4.07
C GLY A 191 -6.98 -20.92 3.11
N LEU A 192 -5.73 -21.34 2.93
CA LEU A 192 -5.36 -22.41 1.99
C LEU A 192 -5.77 -23.78 2.51
N SER A 193 -5.91 -24.76 1.62
CA SER A 193 -6.07 -26.16 1.98
C SER A 193 -4.74 -26.77 2.48
N VAL A 194 -4.84 -27.88 3.22
CA VAL A 194 -3.65 -28.62 3.68
C VAL A 194 -2.76 -29.07 2.51
N LEU A 195 -3.36 -29.45 1.37
CA LEU A 195 -2.60 -29.84 0.17
C LEU A 195 -1.75 -28.68 -0.34
N GLU A 196 -2.32 -27.49 -0.44
CA GLU A 196 -1.61 -26.29 -0.90
C GLU A 196 -0.50 -25.87 0.05
N ILE A 197 -0.75 -25.99 1.36
CA ILE A 197 0.27 -25.78 2.38
C ILE A 197 1.42 -26.76 2.22
N CYS A 198 1.14 -28.04 1.97
CA CYS A 198 2.18 -29.03 1.70
C CYS A 198 3.00 -28.68 0.45
N LEU A 199 2.36 -28.14 -0.59
CA LEU A 199 3.07 -27.66 -1.78
C LEU A 199 3.95 -26.43 -1.46
N ILE A 200 3.48 -25.48 -0.66
CA ILE A 200 4.28 -24.33 -0.19
C ILE A 200 5.48 -24.82 0.62
N ILE A 201 5.32 -25.82 1.48
CA ILE A 201 6.42 -26.41 2.25
C ILE A 201 7.43 -27.10 1.33
N ALA A 202 6.96 -27.86 0.32
CA ALA A 202 7.85 -28.42 -0.70
C ALA A 202 8.64 -27.33 -1.43
N MET A 203 7.99 -26.23 -1.84
CA MET A 203 8.65 -25.08 -2.48
C MET A 203 9.67 -24.42 -1.55
N LYS A 204 9.33 -24.26 -0.26
CA LYS A 204 10.25 -23.77 0.77
C LYS A 204 11.49 -24.65 0.86
N HIS A 205 11.33 -25.97 0.93
CA HIS A 205 12.46 -26.89 0.97
C HIS A 205 13.32 -26.82 -0.29
N LEU A 206 12.71 -26.70 -1.47
CA LEU A 206 13.46 -26.49 -2.71
C LEU A 206 14.24 -25.18 -2.67
N ASN A 207 13.65 -24.08 -2.18
CA ASN A 207 14.36 -22.82 -2.01
C ASN A 207 15.51 -22.93 -1.01
N ASP A 208 15.32 -23.64 0.11
CA ASP A 208 16.35 -23.83 1.13
C ASP A 208 17.51 -24.70 0.60
N VAL A 209 17.21 -25.76 -0.16
CA VAL A 209 18.19 -26.71 -0.71
C VAL A 209 18.96 -26.14 -1.90
N TYR A 210 18.27 -25.42 -2.78
CA TYR A 210 18.83 -24.87 -4.02
C TYR A 210 19.07 -23.35 -3.93
N GLU A 211 19.20 -22.80 -2.73
CA GLU A 211 19.57 -21.40 -2.48
C GLU A 211 18.73 -20.35 -3.25
N GLY A 212 17.41 -20.59 -3.35
CA GLY A 212 16.47 -19.68 -4.01
C GLY A 212 16.43 -19.77 -5.54
N GLU A 213 17.06 -20.78 -6.14
CA GLU A 213 16.89 -21.13 -7.54
C GLU A 213 15.43 -21.51 -7.85
N PRO A 214 14.93 -21.19 -9.05
CA PRO A 214 13.55 -21.49 -9.41
C PRO A 214 13.27 -22.98 -9.57
N PHE A 215 12.01 -23.32 -9.38
CA PHE A 215 11.51 -24.69 -9.50
C PHE A 215 10.36 -24.76 -10.49
N ASN A 216 10.11 -25.95 -11.04
CA ASN A 216 8.91 -26.24 -11.81
C ASN A 216 7.96 -27.16 -11.02
N PHE A 217 6.76 -27.41 -11.57
CA PHE A 217 5.77 -28.26 -10.90
C PHE A 217 6.30 -29.68 -10.64
N GLN A 218 7.08 -30.25 -11.56
CA GLN A 218 7.60 -31.60 -11.40
C GLN A 218 8.56 -31.72 -10.21
N MET A 219 9.41 -30.72 -9.97
CA MET A 219 10.30 -30.67 -8.80
C MET A 219 9.51 -30.61 -7.50
N VAL A 220 8.49 -29.74 -7.44
CA VAL A 220 7.61 -29.59 -6.26
C VAL A 220 6.83 -30.88 -6.02
N TYR A 221 6.26 -31.48 -7.07
CA TYR A 221 5.54 -32.75 -6.98
C TYR A 221 6.44 -33.88 -6.48
N ASN A 222 7.68 -33.97 -6.97
CA ASN A 222 8.64 -34.98 -6.50
C ASN A 222 8.98 -34.79 -5.02
N GLU A 223 9.17 -33.55 -4.56
CA GLU A 223 9.45 -33.26 -3.15
C GLU A 223 8.24 -33.57 -2.25
N PHE A 224 7.02 -33.25 -2.71
CA PHE A 224 5.78 -33.64 -2.05
C PHE A 224 5.60 -35.17 -1.98
N GLN A 225 5.97 -35.89 -3.05
CA GLN A 225 5.92 -37.36 -3.06
C GLN A 225 6.88 -37.99 -2.06
N LYS A 226 8.09 -37.42 -1.86
CA LYS A 226 9.01 -37.87 -0.80
C LYS A 226 8.38 -37.77 0.59
N PHE A 227 7.57 -36.74 0.84
CA PHE A 227 6.83 -36.61 2.10
C PHE A 227 5.76 -37.70 2.26
N ILE A 228 4.96 -37.97 1.23
CA ILE A 228 3.91 -39.01 1.28
C ILE A 228 4.52 -40.41 1.48
N GLN A 229 5.54 -40.76 0.69
CA GLN A 229 6.12 -42.11 0.68
C GLN A 229 6.76 -42.52 2.02
N ARG A 230 7.18 -41.56 2.83
CA ARG A 230 7.74 -41.82 4.16
C ARG A 230 6.71 -42.30 5.18
N LYS A 231 5.41 -42.07 4.95
CA LYS A 231 4.35 -42.49 5.87
C LYS A 231 3.35 -43.40 5.16
N ALA A 232 3.42 -44.69 5.49
CA ALA A 232 2.58 -45.75 4.90
C ALA A 232 1.06 -45.54 5.02
N HIS A 233 0.60 -44.59 5.85
CA HIS A 233 -0.81 -44.24 6.05
C HIS A 233 -1.09 -42.73 5.88
N CYS A 234 -0.44 -42.08 4.91
CA CYS A 234 -0.71 -40.67 4.64
C CYS A 234 -2.06 -40.50 3.91
N MET A 235 -3.02 -39.80 4.53
CA MET A 235 -4.30 -39.42 3.90
C MET A 235 -4.15 -38.43 2.73
N TYR A 236 -2.92 -38.02 2.41
CA TYR A 236 -2.60 -36.99 1.42
C TYR A 236 -2.15 -37.56 0.07
N ASN A 237 -2.32 -38.85 -0.18
CA ASN A 237 -1.98 -39.45 -1.47
C ASN A 237 -3.02 -39.08 -2.55
N PHE A 238 -2.91 -37.86 -3.08
CA PHE A 238 -3.77 -37.35 -4.14
C PHE A 238 -3.20 -37.65 -5.53
N GLU A 239 -4.08 -37.83 -6.51
CA GLU A 239 -3.68 -37.99 -7.91
C GLU A 239 -3.00 -36.72 -8.45
N LYS A 240 -2.02 -36.89 -9.35
CA LYS A 240 -1.26 -35.78 -9.97
C LYS A 240 -2.14 -34.63 -10.49
N PRO A 241 -3.30 -34.86 -11.16
CA PRO A 241 -4.17 -33.78 -11.61
C PRO A 241 -4.76 -32.93 -10.47
N VAL A 242 -5.05 -33.53 -9.32
CA VAL A 242 -5.55 -32.82 -8.13
C VAL A 242 -4.45 -31.94 -7.55
N VAL A 243 -3.22 -32.45 -7.49
CA VAL A 243 -2.04 -31.69 -7.03
C VAL A 243 -1.71 -30.56 -8.00
N MET A 244 -1.85 -30.79 -9.31
CA MET A 244 -1.68 -29.76 -10.33
C MET A 244 -2.74 -28.67 -10.18
N LYS A 245 -4.01 -29.02 -9.91
CA LYS A 245 -5.06 -28.04 -9.65
C LYS A 245 -4.78 -27.17 -8.41
N ALA A 246 -4.24 -27.76 -7.35
CA ALA A 246 -3.81 -27.02 -6.16
C ALA A 246 -2.64 -26.07 -6.48
N PHE A 247 -1.66 -26.54 -7.26
CA PHE A 247 -0.55 -25.70 -7.73
C PHE A 247 -1.05 -24.54 -8.62
N GLU A 248 -2.00 -24.78 -9.52
CA GLU A 248 -2.62 -23.74 -10.35
C GLU A 248 -3.39 -22.71 -9.50
N HIS A 249 -4.03 -23.14 -8.42
CA HIS A 249 -4.69 -22.22 -7.50
C HIS A 249 -3.68 -21.33 -6.75
N LEU A 250 -2.52 -21.86 -6.35
CA LEU A 250 -1.43 -21.06 -5.78
C LEU A 250 -0.88 -20.00 -6.76
N LEU A 251 -0.85 -20.31 -8.06
CA LEU A 251 -0.52 -19.34 -9.11
C LEU A 251 -1.61 -18.27 -9.25
N GLN A 252 -2.89 -18.67 -9.21
CA GLN A 252 -4.02 -17.75 -9.29
C GLN A 252 -4.04 -16.77 -8.11
N LEU A 253 -3.61 -17.21 -6.93
CA LEU A 253 -3.47 -16.37 -5.73
C LEU A 253 -2.18 -15.53 -5.72
N GLU A 254 -1.36 -15.62 -6.78
CA GLU A 254 -0.07 -14.93 -6.90
C GLU A 254 0.95 -15.25 -5.77
N LEU A 255 0.75 -16.35 -5.05
CA LEU A 255 1.69 -16.86 -4.05
C LEU A 255 2.91 -17.51 -4.70
N VAL A 256 2.76 -17.93 -5.95
CA VAL A 256 3.81 -18.43 -6.83
C VAL A 256 3.74 -17.65 -8.13
N LYS A 257 4.88 -17.24 -8.69
CA LYS A 257 4.94 -16.47 -9.94
C LYS A 257 5.92 -17.08 -10.94
N PRO A 258 5.60 -17.06 -12.24
CA PRO A 258 6.54 -17.47 -13.27
C PRO A 258 7.67 -16.44 -13.41
N ILE A 259 8.89 -16.91 -13.68
CA ILE A 259 10.02 -16.01 -13.97
C ILE A 259 9.80 -15.29 -15.29
N GLU A 260 9.34 -16.03 -16.29
CA GLU A 260 9.10 -15.53 -17.63
C GLU A 260 7.62 -15.56 -17.96
N ARG A 261 7.18 -14.64 -18.84
CA ARG A 261 5.81 -14.71 -19.34
C ARG A 261 5.62 -16.05 -20.06
N PRO A 262 4.58 -16.82 -19.75
CA PRO A 262 4.36 -18.12 -20.37
C PRO A 262 4.27 -17.95 -21.88
N SER A 263 5.25 -18.48 -22.60
CA SER A 263 5.17 -18.57 -24.05
C SER A 263 4.21 -19.70 -24.42
N VAL A 264 3.53 -19.59 -25.56
CA VAL A 264 2.57 -20.60 -26.05
C VAL A 264 3.23 -22.00 -26.22
N ARG A 265 4.56 -22.08 -26.21
CA ARG A 265 5.33 -23.28 -26.53
C ARG A 265 5.74 -24.12 -25.31
N VAL A 266 5.67 -23.61 -24.09
CA VAL A 266 6.12 -24.35 -22.89
C VAL A 266 4.92 -24.96 -22.18
N GLN A 267 4.97 -26.28 -21.96
CA GLN A 267 3.96 -26.97 -21.15
C GLN A 267 4.01 -26.45 -19.71
N ARG A 268 2.83 -26.24 -19.10
CA ARG A 268 2.69 -25.59 -17.78
C ARG A 268 3.51 -26.27 -16.68
N GLU A 269 3.65 -27.59 -16.72
CA GLU A 269 4.37 -28.37 -15.71
C GLU A 269 5.88 -28.09 -15.65
N TYR A 270 6.47 -27.61 -16.75
CA TYR A 270 7.91 -27.35 -16.86
C TYR A 270 8.28 -25.87 -16.79
N LEU A 271 7.30 -24.99 -16.63
CA LEU A 271 7.55 -23.57 -16.50
C LEU A 271 8.25 -23.30 -15.16
N LEU A 272 9.33 -22.52 -15.19
CA LEU A 272 10.09 -22.14 -14.00
C LEU A 272 9.36 -21.03 -13.24
N MET A 273 9.22 -21.26 -11.94
CA MET A 273 8.46 -20.43 -11.00
C MET A 273 9.30 -20.04 -9.79
N LYS A 274 8.86 -19.01 -9.08
CA LYS A 274 9.39 -18.60 -7.77
C LYS A 274 8.25 -18.46 -6.76
N LEU A 275 8.54 -18.85 -5.53
CA LEU A 275 7.68 -18.60 -4.37
C LEU A 275 7.74 -17.12 -3.97
N VAL A 276 6.59 -16.51 -3.68
CA VAL A 276 6.47 -15.08 -3.31
C VAL A 276 6.14 -14.92 -1.83
N LEU A 277 6.60 -15.87 -1.00
CA LEU A 277 6.45 -15.89 0.45
C LEU A 277 7.84 -16.00 1.09
N ASP A 278 8.05 -15.26 2.16
CA ASP A 278 9.23 -15.43 3.03
C ASP A 278 9.05 -16.64 3.96
N ASN A 279 10.15 -17.26 4.36
CA ASN A 279 10.19 -18.37 5.29
C ASN A 279 9.49 -18.03 6.61
N ASN A 280 9.66 -16.80 7.12
CA ASN A 280 8.98 -16.35 8.34
C ASN A 280 7.46 -16.32 8.15
N GLN A 281 6.96 -15.81 7.02
CA GLN A 281 5.53 -15.77 6.72
C GLN A 281 4.92 -17.17 6.66
N ILE A 282 5.65 -18.13 6.08
CA ILE A 282 5.21 -19.53 6.00
C ILE A 282 5.14 -20.15 7.40
N MET A 283 6.19 -19.97 8.21
CA MET A 283 6.25 -20.54 9.56
C MET A 283 5.22 -19.92 10.51
N ASP A 284 5.04 -18.60 10.47
CA ASP A 284 4.04 -17.90 11.26
C ASP A 284 2.62 -18.31 10.86
N ALA A 285 2.35 -18.41 9.55
CA ALA A 285 1.06 -18.88 9.06
C ALA A 285 0.78 -20.32 9.48
N LEU A 286 1.78 -21.21 9.46
CA LEU A 286 1.65 -22.60 9.92
C LEU A 286 1.38 -22.72 11.43
N GLN A 287 1.94 -21.82 12.24
CA GLN A 287 1.66 -21.77 13.68
C GLN A 287 0.21 -21.36 13.94
N ALA A 288 -0.28 -20.36 13.20
CA ALA A 288 -1.65 -19.87 13.30
C ALA A 288 -2.70 -20.74 12.59
N TYR A 289 -2.29 -21.66 11.70
CA TYR A 289 -3.20 -22.42 10.86
C TYR A 289 -4.13 -23.34 11.66
N PRO A 290 -5.47 -23.26 11.47
CA PRO A 290 -6.43 -24.03 12.25
C PRO A 290 -6.30 -25.53 11.96
N ASN A 291 -6.21 -26.35 13.01
CA ASN A 291 -6.15 -27.82 12.89
C ASN A 291 -5.03 -28.32 11.96
N CYS A 292 -3.91 -27.59 11.87
CA CYS A 292 -2.76 -28.02 11.06
C CYS A 292 -2.28 -29.41 11.52
N PRO A 293 -2.24 -30.41 10.63
CA PRO A 293 -1.78 -31.75 11.00
C PRO A 293 -0.35 -31.73 11.53
N THR A 294 -0.11 -32.42 12.65
CA THR A 294 1.20 -32.43 13.32
C THR A 294 2.33 -32.86 12.39
N ASP A 295 2.05 -33.80 11.50
CA ASP A 295 2.98 -34.31 10.50
C ASP A 295 3.46 -33.24 9.52
N VAL A 296 2.56 -32.34 9.13
CA VAL A 296 2.86 -31.22 8.22
C VAL A 296 3.71 -30.18 8.95
N LYS A 297 3.39 -29.87 10.21
CA LYS A 297 4.22 -28.98 11.06
C LYS A 297 5.62 -29.52 11.27
N GLN A 298 5.75 -30.82 11.56
CA GLN A 298 7.05 -31.48 11.72
C GLN A 298 7.85 -31.43 10.42
N TRP A 299 7.20 -31.69 9.28
CA TRP A 299 7.87 -31.63 7.98
C TRP A 299 8.35 -30.22 7.65
N ALA A 300 7.56 -29.19 7.89
CA ALA A 300 7.94 -27.80 7.66
C ALA A 300 9.14 -27.34 8.52
N ALA A 301 9.21 -27.81 9.77
CA ALA A 301 10.31 -27.52 10.69
C ALA A 301 11.58 -28.34 10.38
N SER A 302 11.46 -29.42 9.60
CA SER A 302 12.56 -30.28 9.22
C SER A 302 13.38 -29.64 8.10
N SER A 303 14.01 -28.49 8.36
CA SER A 303 15.02 -27.96 7.45
C SER A 303 16.25 -28.86 7.54
N LEU A 304 16.43 -29.74 6.56
CA LEU A 304 17.70 -30.45 6.28
C LEU A 304 18.29 -31.27 7.45
N SER A 305 17.79 -32.49 7.65
CA SER A 305 18.58 -33.52 8.36
C SER A 305 18.69 -34.83 7.59
N TRP A 306 18.47 -34.89 6.28
CA TRP A 306 18.47 -36.19 5.58
C TRP A 306 18.88 -36.10 4.10
N LEU A 307 20.07 -35.55 3.84
CA LEU A 307 20.94 -36.12 2.81
C LEU A 307 21.66 -37.32 3.43
#